data_AF-A0A0Q5VKG9-F1
#
_entry.id   AF-A0A0Q5VKG9-F1
#
_cell.length_a   1.000
_cell.length_b   1.000
_cell.length_c   1.000
_cell.angle_alpha   90.00
_cell.angle_beta   90.00
_cell.angle_gamma   90.00
#
_symmetry.space_group_name_H-M   'P 1'
#
loop_
_entity.id
_entity.type
_entity.pdbx_description
1 polymer ?
#
loop_
_entity_poly.entity_id
_entity_poly.type
_entity_poly.pdbx_seq_one_letter_code
_entity_poly.pdbx_strand_id
1 'polypeptide(L)'
;MKEFSKMFARRYSSVSRDVDASIKRQSAVAPGCGLSTDADPAVSCAAQVALQRIQRRKSLKANRSMNPINILSSFFNEPIQGKRNRVPTRLFILLAIGFLAIITSTLIKVLEPYDLIFKWKLIMTEGGEIFNLWAQPPVDLYIKIYLFNITNAKAFLEGREQLKVEQVGPYVYKEIMTHENVTFNVNHTMSSTPSHPLIWQEEMSGNCREDDEVVMLNIAMLAISHLTANQPFLVRMALKTLLMSTKSEPIVRATAKEFMFGYPSTLATLGNTFLPNWISFEKVGLIDRMYDFSTDFETFYTGVPNPALSGLYASYRGQTTLPQWDGDHCSNIEYASDGTKFKSFIQSNETVKFFRKSMCRPINLYRVGKEKTYGSLKGYNYVFEDNAFDNGATNEANKCFCRKDYEPN
;
A
#
# COMPACT_ATOMS: atom_id res chain seq x y z
N MET A 1 10.09 -23.52 -8.28
CA MET A 1 9.20 -22.50 -8.89
C MET A 1 9.13 -22.50 -10.43
N LYS A 2 10.00 -23.16 -11.21
CA LYS A 2 9.95 -23.11 -12.70
C LYS A 2 8.95 -24.03 -13.41
N GLU A 3 8.38 -25.04 -12.74
CA GLU A 3 7.50 -26.04 -13.39
C GLU A 3 5.99 -25.72 -13.30
N PHE A 4 5.56 -24.87 -12.35
CA PHE A 4 4.15 -24.47 -12.24
C PHE A 4 3.71 -23.45 -13.31
N SER A 5 4.65 -22.66 -13.86
CA SER A 5 4.41 -21.71 -14.95
C SER A 5 4.08 -22.40 -16.29
N LYS A 6 4.59 -23.63 -16.52
CA LYS A 6 4.34 -24.37 -17.77
C LYS A 6 2.96 -25.04 -17.83
N MET A 7 2.31 -25.27 -16.69
CA MET A 7 0.99 -25.92 -16.64
C MET A 7 -0.14 -24.98 -17.06
N PHE A 8 -0.03 -23.68 -16.78
CA PHE A 8 -1.06 -22.69 -17.12
C PHE A 8 -0.90 -22.08 -18.52
N ALA A 9 0.28 -22.18 -19.13
CA ALA A 9 0.53 -21.68 -20.49
C ALA A 9 0.00 -22.59 -21.61
N ARG A 10 -0.44 -23.83 -21.31
CA ARG A 10 -0.87 -24.81 -22.32
C ARG A 10 -2.39 -24.97 -22.51
N ARG A 11 -3.24 -24.18 -21.83
CA ARG A 11 -4.71 -24.35 -21.92
C ARG A 11 -5.54 -23.15 -22.41
N TYR A 12 -4.92 -22.10 -22.92
CA TYR A 12 -5.62 -21.05 -23.66
C TYR A 12 -4.83 -20.67 -24.93
N SER A 13 -4.91 -21.54 -25.93
CA SER A 13 -4.49 -21.24 -27.31
C SER A 13 -5.32 -22.10 -28.27
N SER A 14 -6.61 -21.81 -28.37
CA SER A 14 -7.40 -22.06 -29.57
C SER A 14 -8.60 -21.13 -29.53
N VAL A 15 -9.01 -20.63 -30.71
CA VAL A 15 -10.04 -19.60 -30.95
C VAL A 15 -9.54 -18.14 -30.95
N SER A 16 -8.67 -17.82 -31.90
CA SER A 16 -8.83 -16.67 -32.81
C SER A 16 -7.69 -16.60 -33.83
N ARG A 17 -7.98 -17.04 -35.05
CA ARG A 17 -7.28 -16.94 -36.35
C ARG A 17 -8.14 -17.83 -37.27
N ASP A 18 -8.81 -17.41 -38.32
CA ASP A 18 -8.49 -16.44 -39.38
C ASP A 18 -9.79 -15.85 -39.95
N VAL A 19 -9.78 -14.58 -40.40
CA VAL A 19 -10.04 -14.14 -41.79
C VAL A 19 -9.84 -12.62 -41.80
N ASP A 20 -8.64 -12.17 -42.16
CA ASP A 20 -8.42 -10.87 -42.79
C ASP A 20 -7.00 -10.85 -43.39
N ALA A 21 -6.90 -11.12 -44.69
CA ALA A 21 -5.79 -10.69 -45.56
C ALA A 21 -6.04 -11.13 -47.01
N SER A 22 -6.43 -10.20 -47.89
CA SER A 22 -5.95 -10.14 -49.28
C SER A 22 -6.35 -8.83 -49.96
N ILE A 23 -5.64 -7.73 -49.70
CA ILE A 23 -5.64 -6.55 -50.59
C ILE A 23 -4.23 -5.95 -50.66
N LYS A 24 -3.64 -6.01 -51.86
CA LYS A 24 -2.63 -5.10 -52.50
C LYS A 24 -2.11 -5.84 -53.74
N ARG A 25 -1.95 -5.31 -54.95
CA ARG A 25 -1.85 -3.95 -55.53
C ARG A 25 -2.14 -4.13 -57.04
N GLN A 26 -2.66 -3.11 -57.73
CA GLN A 26 -1.94 -2.39 -58.80
C GLN A 26 -2.85 -1.38 -59.50
N SER A 27 -2.31 -0.18 -59.65
CA SER A 27 -2.78 0.96 -60.44
C SER A 27 -2.29 0.85 -61.89
N ALA A 28 -3.14 1.17 -62.87
CA ALA A 28 -2.73 1.89 -64.10
C ALA A 28 -3.96 2.28 -64.98
N VAL A 29 -4.08 3.60 -65.21
CA VAL A 29 -4.26 4.31 -66.49
C VAL A 29 -5.47 4.00 -67.41
N ALA A 30 -6.16 5.09 -67.81
CA ALA A 30 -7.28 5.16 -68.78
C ALA A 30 -6.86 4.94 -70.25
N PRO A 31 -7.80 4.59 -71.16
CA PRO A 31 -8.53 5.56 -72.00
C PRO A 31 -10.04 5.21 -72.08
N GLY A 32 -11.01 5.98 -72.58
CA GLY A 32 -11.06 7.04 -73.58
C GLY A 32 -11.99 6.62 -74.74
N CYS A 33 -13.19 7.22 -74.81
CA CYS A 33 -14.14 7.34 -75.95
C CYS A 33 -14.88 6.11 -76.56
N GLY A 34 -16.18 6.27 -76.82
CA GLY A 34 -16.88 5.62 -77.94
C GLY A 34 -18.37 5.27 -77.79
N LEU A 35 -19.25 6.22 -78.17
CA LEU A 35 -20.53 6.08 -78.90
C LEU A 35 -21.72 5.17 -78.42
N SER A 36 -22.88 5.83 -78.21
CA SER A 36 -24.26 5.59 -78.76
C SER A 36 -24.93 4.20 -78.57
N THR A 37 -26.22 4.01 -78.24
CA THR A 37 -27.49 4.68 -78.62
C THR A 37 -28.66 4.22 -77.70
N ASP A 38 -29.56 5.15 -77.39
CA ASP A 38 -31.04 5.11 -77.34
C ASP A 38 -31.90 4.13 -76.49
N ALA A 39 -32.93 4.79 -75.92
CA ALA A 39 -34.33 4.41 -75.75
C ALA A 39 -34.80 3.81 -74.40
N ASP A 40 -35.33 4.70 -73.56
CA ASP A 40 -36.41 4.48 -72.57
C ASP A 40 -37.74 4.12 -73.31
N PRO A 41 -38.72 3.41 -72.69
CA PRO A 41 -39.55 4.07 -71.68
C PRO A 41 -40.11 3.19 -70.54
N ALA A 42 -40.14 3.83 -69.37
CA ALA A 42 -41.00 3.54 -68.24
C ALA A 42 -42.46 3.94 -68.51
N VAL A 43 -43.36 3.02 -68.83
CA VAL A 43 -44.79 3.03 -68.43
C VAL A 43 -45.33 1.60 -68.52
N SER A 44 -45.24 0.82 -67.44
CA SER A 44 -45.96 -0.47 -67.29
C SER A 44 -45.93 -0.99 -65.85
N CYS A 45 -44.91 -0.62 -65.06
CA CYS A 45 -44.70 -1.21 -63.73
C CYS A 45 -45.57 -0.61 -62.61
N ALA A 46 -46.29 0.49 -62.84
CA ALA A 46 -47.12 1.14 -61.82
C ALA A 46 -48.43 0.39 -61.51
N ALA A 47 -48.89 -0.50 -62.38
CA ALA A 47 -50.12 -1.26 -62.19
C ALA A 47 -49.93 -2.53 -61.32
N GLN A 48 -48.72 -3.07 -61.24
CA GLN A 48 -48.44 -4.32 -60.50
C GLN A 48 -48.20 -4.10 -58.98
N VAL A 49 -47.77 -2.89 -58.58
CA VAL A 49 -47.50 -2.58 -57.16
C VAL A 49 -48.78 -2.28 -56.37
N ALA A 50 -49.86 -1.85 -57.03
CA ALA A 50 -51.15 -1.55 -56.38
C ALA A 50 -51.92 -2.82 -55.96
N LEU A 51 -51.81 -3.91 -56.73
CA LEU A 51 -52.49 -5.19 -56.44
C LEU A 51 -51.86 -5.97 -55.28
N GLN A 52 -50.54 -5.89 -55.09
CA GLN A 52 -49.86 -6.55 -53.96
C GLN A 52 -50.16 -5.91 -52.59
N ARG A 53 -50.50 -4.62 -52.54
CA ARG A 53 -50.85 -3.92 -51.29
C ARG A 53 -52.25 -4.28 -50.76
N ILE A 54 -53.16 -4.74 -51.62
CA ILE A 54 -54.54 -5.12 -51.23
C ILE A 54 -54.59 -6.56 -50.67
N GLN A 55 -53.74 -7.47 -51.15
CA GLN A 55 -53.63 -8.83 -50.58
C GLN A 55 -52.94 -8.86 -49.20
N ARG A 56 -52.02 -7.93 -48.91
CA ARG A 56 -51.36 -7.84 -47.58
C ARG A 56 -52.26 -7.34 -46.45
N ARG A 57 -53.39 -6.70 -46.73
CA ARG A 57 -54.33 -6.20 -45.70
C ARG A 57 -55.40 -7.21 -45.26
N LYS A 58 -55.50 -8.40 -45.87
CA LYS A 58 -56.43 -9.47 -45.45
C LYS A 58 -55.81 -10.55 -44.55
N SER A 59 -54.51 -10.44 -44.21
CA SER A 59 -53.79 -11.43 -43.38
C SER A 59 -53.57 -11.01 -41.92
N LEU A 60 -54.08 -9.85 -41.49
CA LEU A 60 -53.89 -9.33 -40.12
C LEU A 60 -55.24 -9.12 -39.44
N LYS A 61 -55.91 -10.22 -39.13
CA LYS A 61 -56.98 -10.30 -38.10
C LYS A 61 -57.23 -11.77 -37.75
N ALA A 62 -56.24 -12.38 -37.11
CA ALA A 62 -56.43 -13.62 -36.35
C ALA A 62 -56.11 -13.30 -34.89
N ASN A 63 -57.15 -13.03 -34.12
CA ASN A 63 -57.09 -12.97 -32.67
C ASN A 63 -56.76 -14.39 -32.17
N ARG A 64 -55.50 -14.66 -31.82
CA ARG A 64 -55.14 -15.79 -30.97
C ARG A 64 -54.73 -15.26 -29.61
N SER A 65 -55.70 -15.24 -28.70
CA SER A 65 -55.43 -15.28 -27.27
C SER A 65 -54.62 -16.54 -26.98
N MET A 66 -53.35 -16.39 -26.59
CA MET A 66 -52.49 -17.48 -26.15
C MET A 66 -52.54 -17.55 -24.63
N ASN A 67 -53.25 -18.53 -24.08
CA ASN A 67 -53.19 -18.87 -22.67
C ASN A 67 -51.90 -19.65 -22.38
N PRO A 68 -51.02 -19.20 -21.47
CA PRO A 68 -49.72 -19.85 -21.20
C PRO A 68 -49.84 -21.28 -20.64
N ILE A 69 -51.02 -21.65 -20.11
CA ILE A 69 -51.32 -22.97 -19.56
C ILE A 69 -51.35 -24.06 -20.65
N ASN A 70 -51.70 -23.71 -21.89
CA ASN A 70 -51.84 -24.69 -22.98
C ASN A 70 -50.49 -25.21 -23.54
N ILE A 71 -49.40 -24.46 -23.36
CA ILE A 71 -48.05 -24.91 -23.76
C ILE A 71 -47.50 -25.90 -22.73
N LEU A 72 -47.84 -25.72 -21.45
CA LEU A 72 -47.48 -26.68 -20.39
C LEU A 72 -48.29 -27.98 -20.52
N SER A 73 -49.58 -27.90 -20.85
CA SER A 73 -50.40 -29.12 -21.01
C SER A 73 -50.00 -29.98 -22.21
N SER A 74 -49.46 -29.39 -23.29
CA SER A 74 -48.99 -30.17 -24.45
C SER A 74 -47.68 -30.92 -24.20
N PHE A 75 -46.91 -30.53 -23.18
CA PHE A 75 -45.71 -31.27 -22.77
C PHE A 75 -45.99 -32.44 -21.82
N PHE A 76 -47.14 -32.42 -21.12
CA PHE A 76 -47.47 -33.43 -20.10
C PHE A 76 -48.56 -34.43 -20.50
N ASN A 77 -49.32 -34.20 -21.59
CA ASN A 77 -50.36 -35.12 -22.03
C ASN A 77 -50.15 -35.62 -23.47
N GLU A 78 -49.37 -36.69 -23.62
CA GLU A 78 -49.55 -37.67 -24.70
C GLU A 78 -49.92 -39.02 -24.08
N PRO A 79 -51.10 -39.60 -24.35
CA PRO A 79 -51.42 -40.96 -23.93
C PRO A 79 -50.89 -41.95 -24.97
N ILE A 80 -49.76 -42.61 -24.69
CA ILE A 80 -49.24 -43.69 -25.54
C ILE A 80 -49.75 -45.03 -25.00
N GLN A 81 -50.72 -45.63 -25.71
CA GLN A 81 -51.04 -47.06 -25.55
C GLN A 81 -49.98 -47.92 -26.25
N GLY A 82 -49.46 -48.92 -25.54
CA GLY A 82 -48.95 -50.14 -26.16
C GLY A 82 -47.51 -50.15 -26.68
N LYS A 83 -46.51 -49.90 -25.82
CA LYS A 83 -45.17 -50.52 -25.86
C LYS A 83 -44.41 -50.18 -24.57
N ARG A 84 -43.93 -51.21 -23.87
CA ARG A 84 -43.14 -51.20 -22.62
C ARG A 84 -42.40 -49.86 -22.38
N ASN A 85 -42.85 -49.10 -21.38
CA ASN A 85 -42.26 -47.83 -20.94
C ASN A 85 -40.79 -48.01 -20.56
N ARG A 86 -39.87 -47.84 -21.52
CA ARG A 86 -38.50 -47.45 -21.20
C ARG A 86 -38.57 -45.96 -20.89
N VAL A 87 -38.79 -45.62 -19.62
CA VAL A 87 -38.51 -44.28 -19.09
C VAL A 87 -37.18 -43.84 -19.70
N PRO A 88 -37.07 -42.67 -20.35
CA PRO A 88 -35.82 -42.27 -20.98
C PRO A 88 -34.83 -42.02 -19.86
N THR A 89 -34.09 -43.05 -19.45
CA THR A 89 -33.08 -43.01 -18.39
C THR A 89 -32.11 -41.86 -18.65
N ARG A 90 -31.87 -41.55 -19.92
CA ARG A 90 -31.08 -40.40 -20.40
C ARG A 90 -31.67 -39.04 -19.99
N LEU A 91 -32.98 -38.84 -20.07
CA LEU A 91 -33.62 -37.58 -19.67
C LEU A 91 -33.56 -37.40 -18.15
N PHE A 92 -33.79 -38.47 -17.39
CA PHE A 92 -33.66 -38.45 -15.94
C PHE A 92 -32.22 -38.17 -15.50
N ILE A 93 -31.23 -38.78 -16.17
CA ILE A 93 -29.80 -38.51 -15.94
C ILE A 93 -29.47 -37.04 -16.26
N LEU A 94 -29.98 -36.49 -17.38
CA LEU A 94 -29.73 -35.08 -17.75
C LEU A 94 -30.36 -34.11 -16.74
N LEU A 95 -31.57 -34.38 -16.27
CA LEU A 95 -32.23 -33.58 -15.22
C LEU A 95 -31.48 -33.68 -13.88
N ALA A 96 -31.02 -34.88 -13.51
CA ALA A 96 -30.23 -35.09 -12.30
C ALA A 96 -28.88 -34.34 -12.37
N ILE A 97 -28.20 -34.37 -13.52
CA ILE A 97 -26.96 -33.61 -13.75
C ILE A 97 -27.23 -32.11 -13.69
N GLY A 98 -28.32 -31.64 -14.31
CA GLY A 98 -28.72 -30.22 -14.26
C GLY A 98 -29.00 -29.75 -12.83
N PHE A 99 -29.72 -30.56 -12.06
CA PHE A 99 -29.99 -30.27 -10.65
C PHE A 99 -28.71 -30.27 -9.81
N LEU A 100 -27.82 -31.25 -10.03
CA LEU A 100 -26.50 -31.29 -9.38
C LEU A 100 -25.69 -30.03 -9.71
N ALA A 101 -25.65 -29.61 -10.97
CA ALA A 101 -24.93 -28.42 -11.40
C ALA A 101 -25.48 -27.13 -10.76
N ILE A 102 -26.80 -27.00 -10.64
CA ILE A 102 -27.45 -25.86 -9.95
C ILE A 102 -27.10 -25.89 -8.46
N ILE A 103 -27.16 -27.05 -7.81
CA ILE A 103 -26.76 -27.20 -6.40
C ILE A 103 -25.29 -26.81 -6.24
N THR A 104 -24.40 -27.35 -7.06
CA THR A 104 -22.96 -27.05 -6.98
C THR A 104 -22.69 -25.56 -7.24
N SER A 105 -23.34 -24.94 -8.23
CA SER A 105 -23.20 -23.50 -8.50
C SER A 105 -23.71 -22.65 -7.34
N THR A 106 -24.85 -23.01 -6.76
CA THR A 106 -25.41 -22.31 -5.59
C THR A 106 -24.49 -22.47 -4.38
N LEU A 107 -23.97 -23.68 -4.17
CA LEU A 107 -23.04 -23.98 -3.08
C LEU A 107 -21.72 -23.21 -3.22
N ILE A 108 -21.14 -23.14 -4.42
CA ILE A 108 -19.95 -22.31 -4.68
C ILE A 108 -20.23 -20.84 -4.41
N LYS A 109 -21.41 -20.34 -4.81
CA LYS A 109 -21.78 -18.94 -4.60
C LYS A 109 -22.07 -18.60 -3.14
N VAL A 110 -22.60 -19.54 -2.36
CA VAL A 110 -22.91 -19.35 -0.93
C VAL A 110 -21.67 -19.54 -0.06
N LEU A 111 -20.85 -20.55 -0.35
CA LEU A 111 -19.66 -20.83 0.45
C LEU A 111 -18.47 -19.94 0.11
N GLU A 112 -18.43 -19.38 -1.11
CA GLU A 112 -17.32 -18.56 -1.61
C GLU A 112 -15.97 -19.17 -1.20
N PRO A 113 -15.65 -20.41 -1.63
CA PRO A 113 -14.59 -21.22 -1.04
C PRO A 113 -13.21 -20.55 -1.10
N TYR A 114 -13.00 -19.68 -2.10
CA TYR A 114 -11.81 -18.84 -2.18
C TYR A 114 -11.68 -17.90 -0.98
N ASP A 115 -12.74 -17.20 -0.60
CA ASP A 115 -12.73 -16.26 0.52
C ASP A 115 -12.53 -16.98 1.86
N LEU A 116 -13.10 -18.19 2.01
CA LEU A 116 -12.84 -19.03 3.17
C LEU A 116 -11.37 -19.41 3.30
N ILE A 117 -10.77 -19.90 2.20
CA ILE A 117 -9.34 -20.27 2.17
C ILE A 117 -8.48 -19.03 2.40
N PHE A 118 -8.83 -17.90 1.79
CA PHE A 118 -8.11 -16.64 1.95
C PHE A 118 -8.16 -16.15 3.40
N LYS A 119 -9.34 -16.09 4.01
CA LYS A 119 -9.50 -15.72 5.44
C LYS A 119 -8.72 -16.65 6.37
N TRP A 120 -8.72 -17.96 6.10
CA TRP A 120 -7.92 -18.92 6.86
C TRP A 120 -6.41 -18.68 6.70
N LYS A 121 -5.96 -18.44 5.46
CA LYS A 121 -4.56 -18.12 5.14
C LYS A 121 -4.07 -16.78 5.69
N LEU A 122 -4.98 -15.85 5.97
CA LEU A 122 -4.67 -14.56 6.60
C LEU A 122 -4.39 -14.65 8.10
N ILE A 123 -4.76 -15.76 8.75
CA ILE A 123 -4.47 -15.98 10.17
C ILE A 123 -2.99 -16.30 10.31
N MET A 124 -2.31 -15.54 11.17
CA MET A 124 -0.91 -15.74 11.52
C MET A 124 -0.78 -16.96 12.41
N THR A 125 -0.10 -17.98 11.89
CA THR A 125 0.31 -19.16 12.65
C THR A 125 1.79 -19.44 12.36
N GLU A 126 2.46 -20.12 13.26
CA GLU A 126 3.85 -20.54 13.07
C GLU A 126 4.01 -21.33 11.77
N GLY A 127 4.99 -20.95 10.95
CA GLY A 127 5.24 -21.52 9.62
C GLY A 127 4.19 -21.15 8.54
N GLY A 128 3.21 -20.31 8.88
CA GLY A 128 2.21 -19.81 7.94
C GLY A 128 2.83 -18.91 6.86
N GLU A 129 2.24 -18.92 5.66
CA GLU A 129 2.74 -18.14 4.52
C GLU A 129 2.69 -16.64 4.78
N ILE A 130 1.54 -16.12 5.25
CA ILE A 130 1.39 -14.69 5.57
C ILE A 130 2.26 -14.28 6.76
N PHE A 131 2.50 -15.20 7.70
CA PHE A 131 3.39 -14.98 8.83
C PHE A 131 4.84 -14.83 8.38
N ASN A 132 5.33 -15.71 7.49
CA ASN A 132 6.68 -15.61 6.97
C ASN A 132 6.89 -14.34 6.13
N LEU A 133 5.88 -13.95 5.33
CA LEU A 133 5.92 -12.70 4.57
C LEU A 133 5.88 -11.45 5.46
N TRP A 134 5.19 -11.51 6.60
CA TRP A 134 5.16 -10.44 7.57
C TRP A 134 6.50 -10.36 8.33
N ALA A 135 7.00 -11.48 8.84
CA ALA A 135 8.22 -11.54 9.63
C ALA A 135 9.48 -11.19 8.82
N GLN A 136 9.53 -11.55 7.54
CA GLN A 136 10.60 -11.17 6.63
C GLN A 136 10.02 -10.83 5.23
N PRO A 137 9.58 -9.58 5.02
CA PRO A 137 9.03 -9.13 3.76
C PRO A 137 10.05 -9.26 2.61
N PRO A 138 9.70 -9.87 1.47
CA PRO A 138 10.61 -10.05 0.33
C PRO A 138 10.65 -8.78 -0.54
N VAL A 139 10.89 -7.62 0.08
CA VAL A 139 10.95 -6.33 -0.60
C VAL A 139 12.24 -5.61 -0.23
N ASP A 140 12.83 -4.94 -1.22
CA ASP A 140 14.00 -4.11 -1.02
C ASP A 140 13.55 -2.68 -0.74
N LEU A 141 13.68 -2.27 0.53
CA LEU A 141 13.41 -0.90 0.97
C LEU A 141 14.70 -0.09 0.88
N TYR A 142 14.62 1.07 0.24
CA TYR A 142 15.75 1.99 0.10
C TYR A 142 15.43 3.34 0.72
N ILE A 143 16.31 3.78 1.61
CA ILE A 143 16.25 5.08 2.25
C ILE A 143 17.27 5.99 1.56
N LYS A 144 16.79 7.11 1.03
CA LYS A 144 17.64 8.14 0.44
C LYS A 144 17.72 9.31 1.41
N ILE A 145 18.90 9.54 1.97
CA ILE A 145 19.15 10.60 2.94
C ILE A 145 19.78 11.78 2.23
N TYR A 146 19.28 12.97 2.53
CA TYR A 146 19.82 14.23 2.04
C TYR A 146 20.15 15.12 3.23
N LEU A 147 21.40 15.58 3.28
CA LEU A 147 21.90 16.46 4.34
C LEU A 147 21.86 17.91 3.87
N PHE A 148 21.63 18.85 4.78
CA PHE A 148 21.63 20.28 4.49
C PHE A 148 22.92 20.92 5.01
N ASN A 149 23.95 20.91 4.17
CA ASN A 149 25.28 21.44 4.46
C ASN A 149 25.25 22.96 4.66
N ILE A 150 25.81 23.45 5.76
CA ILE A 150 25.81 24.88 6.10
C ILE A 150 26.96 25.62 5.40
N THR A 151 26.66 26.61 4.57
CA THR A 151 27.68 27.32 3.77
C THR A 151 28.22 28.58 4.43
N ASN A 152 27.45 29.23 5.30
CA ASN A 152 27.80 30.52 5.90
C ASN A 152 27.88 30.51 7.45
N ALA A 153 28.35 29.40 8.02
CA ALA A 153 28.40 29.17 9.48
C ALA A 153 28.97 30.36 10.28
N LYS A 154 30.11 30.92 9.89
CA LYS A 154 30.75 32.05 10.59
C LYS A 154 29.89 33.31 10.58
N ALA A 155 29.34 33.68 9.43
CA ALA A 155 28.51 34.88 9.29
C ALA A 155 27.20 34.74 10.07
N PHE A 156 26.63 33.54 10.11
CA PHE A 156 25.44 33.22 10.90
C PHE A 156 25.70 33.34 12.40
N LEU A 157 26.79 32.75 12.90
CA LEU A 157 27.14 32.81 14.33
C LEU A 157 27.45 34.23 14.82
N GLU A 158 27.93 35.09 13.94
CA GLU A 158 28.17 36.51 14.23
C GLU A 158 26.90 37.38 14.09
N GLY A 159 25.75 36.80 13.73
CA GLY A 159 24.49 37.52 13.55
C GLY A 159 24.44 38.43 12.31
N ARG A 160 25.37 38.24 11.36
CA ARG A 160 25.48 39.08 10.15
C ARG A 160 24.58 38.61 9.01
N GLU A 161 24.33 37.31 8.91
CA GLU A 161 23.50 36.70 7.87
C GLU A 161 22.56 35.64 8.45
N GLN A 162 21.45 35.38 7.76
CA GLN A 162 20.62 34.20 8.03
C GLN A 162 21.33 32.91 7.58
N LEU A 163 20.98 31.78 8.19
CA LEU A 163 21.59 30.49 7.88
C LEU A 163 21.30 30.07 6.44
N LYS A 164 22.36 29.84 5.66
CA LYS A 164 22.30 29.33 4.29
C LYS A 164 22.74 27.87 4.29
N VAL A 165 21.94 27.03 3.64
CA VAL A 165 22.20 25.60 3.51
C VAL A 165 22.11 25.15 2.06
N GLU A 166 22.90 24.14 1.73
CA GLU A 166 22.89 23.46 0.43
C GLU A 166 22.62 21.97 0.64
N GLN A 167 21.73 21.40 -0.17
CA GLN A 167 21.37 19.99 -0.09
C GLN A 167 22.49 19.12 -0.69
N VAL A 168 22.95 18.13 0.06
CA VAL A 168 23.97 17.15 -0.35
C VAL A 168 23.40 15.74 -0.22
N GLY A 169 23.57 14.92 -1.25
CA GLY A 169 23.08 13.54 -1.32
C GLY A 169 22.69 13.14 -2.74
N PRO A 170 22.11 11.95 -2.93
CA PRO A 170 21.60 11.07 -1.89
C PRO A 170 22.65 10.14 -1.27
N TYR A 171 22.60 9.96 0.05
CA TYR A 171 23.23 8.84 0.74
C TYR A 171 22.21 7.71 0.86
N VAL A 172 22.44 6.59 0.16
CA VAL A 172 21.44 5.53 0.01
C VAL A 172 21.78 4.31 0.87
N TYR A 173 20.80 3.88 1.65
CA TYR A 173 20.88 2.67 2.46
C TYR A 173 19.73 1.73 2.12
N LYS A 174 20.01 0.43 2.07
CA LYS A 174 19.01 -0.62 2.01
C LYS A 174 18.59 -0.97 3.43
N GLU A 175 17.31 -0.81 3.74
CA GLU A 175 16.69 -1.22 5.00
C GLU A 175 16.23 -2.68 4.87
N ILE A 176 16.73 -3.55 5.74
CA ILE A 176 16.20 -4.92 5.86
C ILE A 176 15.22 -4.91 7.02
N MET A 177 13.93 -5.00 6.73
CA MET A 177 12.90 -5.06 7.77
C MET A 177 12.67 -6.50 8.22
N THR A 178 12.84 -6.79 9.51
CA THR A 178 12.56 -8.11 10.10
C THR A 178 11.88 -8.01 11.46
N HIS A 179 10.98 -8.96 11.73
CA HIS A 179 10.44 -9.21 13.06
C HIS A 179 11.11 -10.46 13.64
N GLU A 180 11.96 -10.26 14.64
CA GLU A 180 12.75 -11.32 15.27
C GLU A 180 12.11 -11.82 16.56
N ASN A 181 12.54 -13.00 17.04
CA ASN A 181 12.11 -13.59 18.31
C ASN A 181 10.59 -13.65 18.51
N VAL A 182 9.85 -14.01 17.45
CA VAL A 182 8.39 -13.97 17.49
C VAL A 182 7.83 -15.05 18.40
N THR A 183 6.95 -14.64 19.32
CA THR A 183 6.24 -15.54 20.24
C THR A 183 4.73 -15.38 20.08
N PHE A 184 4.00 -16.50 19.99
CA PHE A 184 2.53 -16.48 19.91
C PHE A 184 1.93 -16.53 21.31
N ASN A 185 1.05 -15.57 21.60
CA ASN A 185 0.43 -15.40 22.91
C ASN A 185 -0.94 -16.09 22.97
N VAL A 186 -1.37 -16.46 24.18
CA VAL A 186 -2.66 -17.12 24.44
C VAL A 186 -3.85 -16.22 24.07
N ASN A 187 -3.67 -14.89 24.14
CA ASN A 187 -4.70 -13.89 23.83
C ASN A 187 -4.83 -13.58 22.33
N HIS A 188 -4.45 -14.51 21.43
CA HIS A 188 -4.54 -14.33 19.98
C HIS A 188 -3.72 -13.14 19.44
N THR A 189 -2.61 -12.83 20.10
CA THR A 189 -1.61 -11.87 19.61
C THR A 189 -0.27 -12.57 19.43
N MET A 190 0.67 -11.91 18.76
CA MET A 190 2.06 -12.35 18.65
C MET A 190 2.98 -11.19 18.98
N SER A 191 4.04 -11.44 19.74
CA SER A 191 5.02 -10.44 20.14
C SER A 191 6.35 -10.67 19.44
N SER A 192 7.02 -9.60 19.00
CA SER A 192 8.29 -9.65 18.28
C SER A 192 9.23 -8.51 18.65
N THR A 193 10.51 -8.67 18.36
CA THR A 193 11.51 -7.61 18.42
C THR A 193 11.78 -7.10 17.01
N PRO A 194 11.55 -5.81 16.71
CA PRO A 194 11.83 -5.24 15.39
C PRO A 194 13.34 -5.11 15.16
N SER A 195 13.78 -5.39 13.94
CA SER A 195 15.17 -5.31 13.50
C SER A 195 15.21 -4.71 12.10
N HIS A 196 15.93 -3.60 11.95
CA HIS A 196 15.97 -2.81 10.72
C HIS A 196 17.41 -2.39 10.36
N PRO A 197 18.35 -3.33 10.14
CA PRO A 197 19.72 -2.95 9.78
C PRO A 197 19.75 -2.21 8.45
N LEU A 198 20.61 -1.18 8.40
CA LEU A 198 20.84 -0.35 7.22
C LEU A 198 22.16 -0.75 6.55
N ILE A 199 22.08 -1.09 5.26
CA ILE A 199 23.24 -1.49 4.46
C ILE A 199 23.54 -0.41 3.43
N TRP A 200 24.75 0.15 3.49
CA TRP A 200 25.21 1.16 2.54
C TRP A 200 25.11 0.67 1.08
N GLN A 201 24.60 1.52 0.19
CA GLN A 201 24.45 1.24 -1.24
C GLN A 201 25.27 2.26 -2.05
N GLU A 202 26.55 1.97 -2.26
CA GLU A 202 27.48 2.87 -2.97
C GLU A 202 26.98 3.21 -4.38
N GLU A 203 26.58 2.21 -5.17
CA GLU A 203 26.13 2.39 -6.56
C GLU A 203 24.89 3.30 -6.69
N MET A 204 24.00 3.29 -5.70
CA MET A 204 22.78 4.11 -5.69
C MET A 204 22.99 5.50 -5.09
N SER A 205 24.12 5.71 -4.41
CA SER A 205 24.51 7.00 -3.82
C SER A 205 25.25 7.91 -4.81
N GLY A 206 25.45 7.44 -6.05
CA GLY A 206 26.08 8.21 -7.11
C GLY A 206 27.53 8.55 -6.76
N ASN A 207 27.83 9.84 -6.65
CA ASN A 207 29.18 10.31 -6.31
C ASN A 207 29.37 10.57 -4.81
N CYS A 208 28.32 10.45 -3.99
CA CYS A 208 28.39 10.69 -2.56
C CYS A 208 29.00 9.49 -1.84
N ARG A 209 29.87 9.76 -0.86
CA ARG A 209 30.50 8.75 -0.01
C ARG A 209 30.21 9.01 1.46
N GLU A 210 30.20 7.95 2.26
CA GLU A 210 29.95 8.03 3.70
C GLU A 210 30.94 8.96 4.44
N ASP A 211 32.15 9.15 3.91
CA ASP A 211 33.21 10.00 4.43
C ASP A 211 33.20 11.44 3.89
N ASP A 212 32.18 11.82 3.10
CA ASP A 212 32.02 13.19 2.61
C ASP A 212 31.95 14.18 3.78
N GLU A 213 32.81 15.20 3.77
CA GLU A 213 32.80 16.26 4.78
C GLU A 213 31.59 17.18 4.63
N VAL A 214 30.86 17.37 5.72
CA VAL A 214 29.71 18.28 5.81
C VAL A 214 29.85 19.19 7.03
N VAL A 215 29.39 20.43 6.88
CA VAL A 215 29.27 21.41 7.95
C VAL A 215 27.85 21.36 8.48
N MET A 216 27.68 20.86 9.71
CA MET A 216 26.38 20.59 10.31
C MET A 216 26.27 21.16 11.72
N LEU A 217 25.05 21.21 12.26
CA LEU A 217 24.84 21.58 13.66
C LEU A 217 25.43 20.54 14.62
N ASN A 218 26.04 21.01 15.71
CA ASN A 218 26.49 20.14 16.80
C ASN A 218 25.30 19.76 17.68
N ILE A 219 24.61 18.68 17.30
CA ILE A 219 23.37 18.22 17.96
C ILE A 219 23.60 17.96 19.45
N ALA A 220 24.72 17.34 19.81
CA ALA A 220 25.05 17.02 21.20
C ALA A 220 25.16 18.29 22.06
N MET A 221 25.93 19.28 21.59
CA MET A 221 26.11 20.54 22.30
C MET A 221 24.78 21.29 22.44
N LEU A 222 23.99 21.37 21.36
CA LEU A 222 22.70 22.07 21.35
C LEU A 222 21.69 21.39 22.28
N ALA A 223 21.59 20.06 22.25
CA ALA A 223 20.71 19.29 23.11
C ALA A 223 21.06 19.47 24.61
N ILE A 224 22.33 19.32 24.99
CA ILE A 224 22.77 19.49 26.38
C ILE A 224 22.54 20.94 26.83
N SER A 225 22.81 21.92 25.98
CA SER A 225 22.56 23.34 26.28
C SER A 225 21.08 23.63 26.50
N HIS A 226 20.19 23.03 25.69
CA HIS A 226 18.75 23.15 25.87
C HIS A 226 18.28 22.53 27.19
N LEU A 227 18.71 21.29 27.47
CA LEU A 227 18.33 20.55 28.69
C LEU A 227 18.81 21.25 29.99
N THR A 228 19.94 21.96 29.92
CA THR A 228 20.51 22.67 31.07
C THR A 228 20.07 24.13 31.19
N ALA A 229 19.35 24.67 30.20
CA ALA A 229 18.96 26.09 30.16
C ALA A 229 18.18 26.52 31.41
N ASN A 230 17.32 25.62 31.92
CA ASN A 230 16.47 25.84 33.09
C ASN A 230 17.05 25.28 34.40
N GLN A 231 18.29 24.77 34.39
CA GLN A 231 18.95 24.21 35.57
C GLN A 231 19.58 25.32 36.44
N PRO A 232 19.90 25.05 37.73
CA PRO A 232 20.53 26.02 38.62
C PRO A 232 21.83 26.61 38.04
N PHE A 233 22.14 27.85 38.45
CA PHE A 233 23.29 28.62 37.95
C PHE A 233 24.60 27.83 37.96
N LEU A 234 24.87 27.06 39.02
CA LEU A 234 26.10 26.28 39.17
C LEU A 234 26.24 25.21 38.07
N VAL A 235 25.14 24.53 37.72
CA VAL A 235 25.13 23.50 36.66
C VAL A 235 25.38 24.17 35.30
N ARG A 236 24.74 25.31 35.05
CA ARG A 236 24.94 26.09 33.82
C ARG A 236 26.39 26.60 33.69
N MET A 237 26.99 27.04 34.79
CA MET A 237 28.39 27.48 34.84
C MET A 237 29.36 26.32 34.60
N ALA A 238 29.09 25.14 35.17
CA ALA A 238 29.89 23.94 34.95
C ALA A 238 29.86 23.54 33.46
N LEU A 239 28.67 23.47 32.86
CA LEU A 239 28.55 23.19 31.43
C LEU A 239 29.27 24.24 30.57
N LYS A 240 29.09 25.53 30.87
CA LYS A 240 29.77 26.61 30.12
C LYS A 240 31.29 26.45 30.17
N THR A 241 31.84 26.20 31.35
CA THR A 241 33.28 25.97 31.55
C THR A 241 33.76 24.78 30.73
N LEU A 242 33.00 23.68 30.74
CA LEU A 242 33.30 22.48 29.97
C LEU A 242 33.27 22.73 28.44
N LEU A 243 32.24 23.41 27.94
CA LEU A 243 32.14 23.72 26.51
C LEU A 243 33.31 24.62 26.06
N MET A 244 33.71 25.58 26.88
CA MET A 244 34.87 26.43 26.62
C MET A 244 36.19 25.65 26.67
N SER A 245 36.37 24.76 27.66
CA SER A 245 37.61 23.98 27.79
C SER A 245 37.79 22.95 26.67
N THR A 246 36.69 22.36 26.20
CA THR A 246 36.67 21.42 25.06
C THR A 246 36.66 22.11 23.70
N LYS A 247 36.56 23.45 23.66
CA LYS A 247 36.42 24.23 22.42
C LYS A 247 35.25 23.74 21.55
N SER A 248 34.15 23.38 22.20
CA SER A 248 32.95 22.89 21.51
C SER A 248 32.23 24.04 20.81
N GLU A 249 32.04 23.91 19.50
CA GLU A 249 31.30 24.88 18.67
C GLU A 249 29.89 24.38 18.33
N PRO A 250 28.91 25.29 18.18
CA PRO A 250 27.52 24.94 17.85
C PRO A 250 27.34 24.45 16.41
N ILE A 251 28.29 24.73 15.53
CA ILE A 251 28.38 24.24 14.16
C ILE A 251 29.73 23.55 14.03
N VAL A 252 29.74 22.33 13.49
CA VAL A 252 30.93 21.49 13.40
C VAL A 252 31.08 20.91 12.00
N ARG A 253 32.33 20.63 11.62
CA ARG A 253 32.67 19.81 10.46
C ARG A 253 32.71 18.36 10.90
N ALA A 254 31.99 17.50 10.19
CA ALA A 254 31.98 16.06 10.41
C ALA A 254 31.76 15.34 9.08
N THR A 255 32.05 14.05 9.01
CA THR A 255 31.66 13.25 7.84
C THR A 255 30.15 12.97 7.86
N ALA A 256 29.57 12.70 6.69
CA ALA A 256 28.17 12.34 6.56
C ALA A 256 27.80 11.15 7.46
N LYS A 257 28.66 10.11 7.52
CA LYS A 257 28.47 8.93 8.37
C LYS A 257 28.53 9.26 9.86
N GLU A 258 29.50 10.04 10.29
CA GLU A 258 29.63 10.46 11.68
C GLU A 258 28.40 11.25 12.14
N PHE A 259 27.86 12.12 11.29
CA PHE A 259 26.66 12.87 11.61
C PHE A 259 25.41 11.98 11.66
N MET A 260 25.26 11.03 10.73
CA MET A 260 24.09 10.15 10.66
C MET A 260 24.10 9.05 11.73
N PHE A 261 25.20 8.33 11.89
CA PHE A 261 25.30 7.14 12.75
C PHE A 261 26.08 7.39 14.04
N GLY A 262 26.58 8.62 14.21
CA GLY A 262 27.34 9.01 15.38
C GLY A 262 28.78 8.53 15.34
N TYR A 263 29.59 9.17 16.16
CA TYR A 263 30.94 8.76 16.52
C TYR A 263 31.05 8.80 18.05
N PRO A 264 31.92 7.99 18.67
CA PRO A 264 32.25 8.16 20.08
C PRO A 264 32.86 9.56 20.27
N SER A 265 32.12 10.44 20.95
CA SER A 265 32.59 11.79 21.26
C SER A 265 32.82 11.94 22.76
N THR A 266 33.85 12.69 23.14
CA THR A 266 34.14 13.00 24.55
C THR A 266 32.95 13.66 25.25
N LEU A 267 32.14 14.44 24.53
CA LEU A 267 30.91 15.05 25.06
C LEU A 267 29.79 14.03 25.34
N ALA A 268 29.63 13.00 24.51
CA ALA A 268 28.64 11.95 24.72
C ALA A 268 28.98 11.08 25.94
N THR A 269 30.25 10.68 26.07
CA THR A 269 30.75 9.96 27.27
C THR A 269 30.56 10.79 28.54
N LEU A 270 30.79 12.10 28.46
CA LEU A 270 30.66 13.00 29.61
C LEU A 270 29.19 13.27 29.96
N GLY A 271 28.32 13.42 28.96
CA GLY A 271 26.87 13.52 29.15
C GLY A 271 26.31 12.29 29.87
N ASN A 272 26.75 11.09 29.50
CA ASN A 272 26.40 9.85 30.19
C ASN A 272 26.91 9.80 31.64
N THR A 273 28.09 10.38 31.90
CA THR A 273 28.67 10.40 33.25
C THR A 273 27.96 11.39 34.18
N PHE A 274 27.61 12.59 33.69
CA PHE A 274 27.09 13.69 34.53
C PHE A 274 25.55 13.83 34.49
N LEU A 275 24.90 13.31 33.46
CA LEU A 275 23.43 13.31 33.30
C LEU A 275 22.94 11.91 32.88
N PRO A 276 23.25 10.83 33.63
CA PRO A 276 22.96 9.44 33.22
C PRO A 276 21.48 9.18 32.99
N ASN A 277 20.60 9.88 33.71
CA ASN A 277 19.14 9.75 33.55
C ASN A 277 18.62 10.40 32.26
N TRP A 278 19.38 11.30 31.63
CA TRP A 278 18.92 12.13 30.51
C TRP A 278 19.68 11.82 29.22
N ILE A 279 20.94 11.38 29.31
CA ILE A 279 21.83 11.10 28.18
C ILE A 279 22.50 9.75 28.43
N SER A 280 21.80 8.65 28.21
CA SER A 280 22.34 7.30 28.40
C SER A 280 23.15 6.80 27.18
N PHE A 281 23.58 7.69 26.28
CA PHE A 281 24.10 7.31 24.96
C PHE A 281 25.54 7.77 24.77
N GLU A 282 26.42 6.82 24.43
CA GLU A 282 27.83 7.08 24.11
C GLU A 282 28.04 7.66 22.70
N LYS A 283 27.00 7.65 21.86
CA LYS A 283 27.00 8.13 20.48
C LYS A 283 25.80 9.04 20.22
N VAL A 284 26.02 10.09 19.45
CA VAL A 284 24.97 11.03 19.01
C VAL A 284 24.92 11.01 17.48
N GLY A 285 24.11 10.12 16.93
CA GLY A 285 23.78 10.06 15.51
C GLY A 285 22.28 10.05 15.33
N LEU A 286 21.75 10.87 14.41
CA LEU A 286 20.30 10.97 14.18
C LEU A 286 19.69 9.62 13.76
N ILE A 287 20.31 8.97 12.77
CA ILE A 287 19.85 7.69 12.23
C ILE A 287 20.07 6.57 13.26
N ASP A 288 21.22 6.54 13.93
CA ASP A 288 21.50 5.58 15.01
C ASP A 288 20.39 5.60 16.09
N ARG A 289 20.01 6.80 16.56
CA ARG A 289 18.94 6.94 17.55
C ARG A 289 17.55 6.58 17.01
N MET A 290 17.26 6.88 15.74
CA MET A 290 15.99 6.53 15.11
C MET A 290 15.81 5.02 14.91
N TYR A 291 16.92 4.29 14.72
CA TYR A 291 16.96 2.84 14.44
C TYR A 291 17.43 2.01 15.65
N ASP A 292 17.52 2.59 16.85
CA ASP A 292 17.85 1.85 18.07
C ASP A 292 16.63 1.09 18.61
N PHE A 293 16.48 -0.19 18.28
CA PHE A 293 15.37 -1.05 18.73
C PHE A 293 15.70 -1.90 19.97
N SER A 294 16.83 -1.65 20.65
CA SER A 294 17.36 -2.53 21.71
C SER A 294 16.42 -2.80 22.89
N THR A 295 15.50 -1.86 23.16
CA THR A 295 14.52 -1.93 24.26
C THR A 295 13.08 -2.13 23.77
N ASP A 296 12.91 -2.39 22.47
CA ASP A 296 11.60 -2.44 21.83
C ASP A 296 11.07 -3.86 21.73
N PHE A 297 9.78 -3.98 22.00
CA PHE A 297 8.99 -5.14 21.63
C PHE A 297 7.62 -4.66 21.16
N GLU A 298 7.11 -5.35 20.15
CA GLU A 298 5.89 -5.00 19.45
C GLU A 298 4.95 -6.19 19.51
N THR A 299 3.67 -5.93 19.71
CA THR A 299 2.66 -6.99 19.74
C THR A 299 1.62 -6.72 18.67
N PHE A 300 1.30 -7.74 17.88
CA PHE A 300 0.41 -7.68 16.74
C PHE A 300 -0.73 -8.69 16.87
N TYR A 301 -1.89 -8.39 16.28
CA TYR A 301 -2.98 -9.36 16.22
C TYR A 301 -2.67 -10.49 15.24
N THR A 302 -3.00 -11.74 15.61
CA THR A 302 -2.82 -12.88 14.71
C THR A 302 -3.90 -12.97 13.64
N GLY A 303 -5.03 -12.28 13.81
CA GLY A 303 -6.21 -12.42 12.94
C GLY A 303 -7.29 -13.35 13.50
N VAL A 304 -7.15 -13.82 14.75
CA VAL A 304 -8.23 -14.49 15.48
C VAL A 304 -8.86 -13.50 16.49
N PRO A 305 -10.19 -13.34 16.52
CA PRO A 305 -11.19 -14.00 15.68
C PRO A 305 -11.39 -13.33 14.31
N ASN A 306 -10.80 -12.16 14.07
CA ASN A 306 -11.03 -11.37 12.85
C ASN A 306 -9.79 -11.34 11.93
N PRO A 307 -9.80 -12.08 10.79
CA PRO A 307 -8.66 -12.13 9.86
C PRO A 307 -8.32 -10.78 9.22
N ALA A 308 -9.23 -9.81 9.25
CA ALA A 308 -8.96 -8.46 8.74
C ALA A 308 -7.85 -7.75 9.53
N LEU A 309 -7.70 -8.06 10.81
CA LEU A 309 -6.80 -7.38 11.74
C LEU A 309 -5.40 -8.02 11.82
N SER A 310 -5.14 -9.11 11.08
CA SER A 310 -3.86 -9.79 11.19
C SER A 310 -2.67 -8.89 10.83
N GLY A 311 -1.62 -8.94 11.64
CA GLY A 311 -0.41 -8.12 11.46
C GLY A 311 -0.58 -6.63 11.77
N LEU A 312 -1.69 -6.21 12.39
CA LEU A 312 -1.84 -4.85 12.91
C LEU A 312 -1.43 -4.76 14.37
N TYR A 313 -0.91 -3.60 14.80
CA TYR A 313 -0.49 -3.36 16.18
C TYR A 313 -1.62 -3.60 17.17
N ALA A 314 -1.34 -4.42 18.17
CA ALA A 314 -2.09 -4.51 19.42
C ALA A 314 -1.44 -3.64 20.50
N SER A 315 -0.12 -3.65 20.62
CA SER A 315 0.61 -2.76 21.55
C SER A 315 2.07 -2.55 21.15
N TYR A 316 2.67 -1.48 21.65
CA TYR A 316 4.09 -1.16 21.53
C TYR A 316 4.64 -0.97 22.94
N ARG A 317 5.71 -1.69 23.29
CA ARG A 317 6.26 -1.72 24.65
C ARG A 317 5.20 -2.00 25.73
N GLY A 318 4.21 -2.83 25.39
CA GLY A 318 3.14 -3.26 26.29
C GLY A 318 1.98 -2.27 26.45
N GLN A 319 2.00 -1.11 25.78
CA GLN A 319 0.92 -0.13 25.83
C GLN A 319 0.25 0.05 24.47
N THR A 320 -1.06 0.31 24.48
CA THR A 320 -1.84 0.66 23.28
C THR A 320 -1.72 2.14 22.92
N THR A 321 -1.14 2.94 23.81
CA THR A 321 -0.98 4.38 23.69
C THR A 321 0.49 4.77 23.88
N LEU A 322 0.89 5.83 23.19
CA LEU A 322 2.21 6.43 23.33
C LEU A 322 2.22 7.40 24.52
N PRO A 323 3.12 7.24 25.50
CA PRO A 323 3.16 8.07 26.70
C PRO A 323 3.59 9.52 26.43
N GLN A 324 4.08 9.83 25.22
CA GLN A 324 4.53 11.17 24.83
C GLN A 324 3.39 12.12 24.48
N TRP A 325 2.17 11.61 24.28
CA TRP A 325 1.02 12.36 23.78
C TRP A 325 -0.20 12.14 24.64
N ASP A 326 -0.97 13.21 24.83
CA ASP A 326 -2.24 13.16 25.55
C ASP A 326 -3.41 12.86 24.60
N GLY A 327 -4.40 12.13 25.10
CA GLY A 327 -5.63 11.84 24.37
C GLY A 327 -5.52 10.70 23.35
N ASP A 328 -6.64 10.05 23.08
CA ASP A 328 -6.70 8.85 22.24
C ASP A 328 -6.28 9.14 20.80
N HIS A 329 -6.70 10.28 20.23
CA HIS A 329 -6.33 10.69 18.85
C HIS A 329 -4.82 10.72 18.61
N CYS A 330 -4.04 11.31 19.52
CA CYS A 330 -2.59 11.50 19.33
C CYS A 330 -1.74 10.31 19.80
N SER A 331 -2.24 9.52 20.76
CA SER A 331 -1.43 8.50 21.43
C SER A 331 -1.75 7.07 20.95
N ASN A 332 -2.96 6.79 20.48
CA ASN A 332 -3.43 5.43 20.23
C ASN A 332 -2.82 4.81 18.96
N ILE A 333 -2.06 3.74 19.15
CA ILE A 333 -1.42 2.97 18.07
C ILE A 333 -2.16 1.69 17.71
N GLU A 334 -3.19 1.31 18.47
CA GLU A 334 -3.97 0.11 18.20
C GLU A 334 -4.54 0.13 16.78
N TYR A 335 -4.46 -1.01 16.11
CA TYR A 335 -4.81 -1.23 14.70
C TYR A 335 -3.97 -0.45 13.67
N ALA A 336 -2.85 0.15 14.08
CA ALA A 336 -1.89 0.70 13.13
C ALA A 336 -1.19 -0.41 12.33
N SER A 337 -0.76 -0.07 11.12
CA SER A 337 0.19 -0.84 10.33
C SER A 337 1.61 -0.33 10.57
N ASP A 338 2.57 -1.25 10.63
CA ASP A 338 4.01 -0.96 10.60
C ASP A 338 4.55 -0.72 9.17
N GLY A 339 3.68 -0.85 8.16
CA GLY A 339 3.99 -0.72 6.74
C GLY A 339 4.24 -2.04 6.02
N THR A 340 4.33 -3.18 6.72
CA THR A 340 4.44 -4.50 6.07
C THR A 340 3.08 -5.04 5.68
N LYS A 341 2.11 -4.89 6.59
CA LYS A 341 0.76 -5.39 6.40
C LYS A 341 -0.25 -4.34 6.85
N PHE A 342 -1.15 -4.01 5.94
CA PHE A 342 -2.33 -3.20 6.24
C PHE A 342 -3.54 -4.11 6.50
N LYS A 343 -4.61 -3.52 7.05
CA LYS A 343 -5.88 -4.20 7.28
C LYS A 343 -6.31 -4.93 6.01
N SER A 344 -6.86 -6.13 6.15
CA SER A 344 -7.40 -6.87 4.98
C SER A 344 -8.86 -6.47 4.75
N PHE A 345 -9.36 -6.64 3.52
CA PHE A 345 -10.74 -6.29 3.12
C PHE A 345 -11.08 -4.79 3.25
N ILE A 346 -10.09 -3.92 2.99
CA ILE A 346 -10.23 -2.46 3.05
C ILE A 346 -11.32 -1.98 2.09
N GLN A 347 -12.23 -1.16 2.62
CA GLN A 347 -13.28 -0.52 1.83
C GLN A 347 -12.80 0.80 1.19
N SER A 348 -13.49 1.25 0.14
CA SER A 348 -13.08 2.44 -0.61
C SER A 348 -13.05 3.74 0.19
N ASN A 349 -13.83 3.83 1.26
CA ASN A 349 -13.96 5.01 2.13
C ASN A 349 -13.27 4.82 3.48
N GLU A 350 -12.45 3.77 3.63
CA GLU A 350 -11.86 3.41 4.90
C GLU A 350 -10.49 4.07 5.08
N THR A 351 -10.30 4.65 6.27
CA THR A 351 -9.04 5.23 6.74
C THR A 351 -8.18 4.17 7.38
N VAL A 352 -6.87 4.21 7.13
CA VAL A 352 -5.93 3.23 7.67
C VAL A 352 -4.89 3.93 8.51
N LYS A 353 -4.60 3.41 9.70
CA LYS A 353 -3.62 3.99 10.62
C LYS A 353 -2.23 3.41 10.32
N PHE A 354 -1.20 4.25 10.32
CA PHE A 354 0.20 3.88 10.13
C PHE A 354 1.03 4.37 11.31
N PHE A 355 1.95 3.52 11.79
CA PHE A 355 2.86 3.85 12.87
C PHE A 355 4.20 3.18 12.64
N ARG A 356 5.28 3.96 12.79
CA ARG A 356 6.63 3.46 12.98
C ARG A 356 7.27 4.27 14.10
N LYS A 357 8.19 3.64 14.84
CA LYS A 357 8.96 4.29 15.90
C LYS A 357 9.53 5.65 15.47
N SER A 358 10.14 5.71 14.29
CA SER A 358 10.80 6.91 13.76
C SER A 358 9.87 8.10 13.57
N MET A 359 8.56 7.88 13.43
CA MET A 359 7.58 8.96 13.32
C MET A 359 7.17 9.53 14.68
N CYS A 360 7.41 8.80 15.77
CA CYS A 360 7.01 9.14 17.13
C CYS A 360 5.52 9.39 17.35
N ARG A 361 4.64 9.15 16.35
CA ARG A 361 3.18 9.30 16.44
C ARG A 361 2.48 8.45 15.37
N PRO A 362 1.26 7.97 15.62
CA PRO A 362 0.42 7.38 14.58
C PRO A 362 -0.08 8.47 13.62
N ILE A 363 -0.22 8.12 12.33
CA ILE A 363 -0.79 9.00 11.32
C ILE A 363 -1.82 8.22 10.49
N ASN A 364 -2.94 8.87 10.18
CA ASN A 364 -3.96 8.28 9.31
C ASN A 364 -3.61 8.45 7.84
N LEU A 365 -3.98 7.44 7.06
CA LEU A 365 -3.86 7.38 5.63
C LEU A 365 -5.26 7.35 5.01
N TYR A 366 -5.45 8.17 3.97
CA TYR A 366 -6.71 8.28 3.24
C TYR A 366 -6.51 7.87 1.80
N ARG A 367 -7.52 7.20 1.24
CA ARG A 367 -7.49 6.79 -0.16
C ARG A 367 -7.60 8.00 -1.07
N VAL A 368 -6.77 8.04 -2.10
CA VAL A 368 -6.84 9.03 -3.17
C VAL A 368 -6.99 8.36 -4.53
N GLY A 369 -7.85 8.96 -5.36
CA GLY A 369 -8.08 8.53 -6.73
C GLY A 369 -8.81 7.19 -6.89
N LYS A 370 -8.76 6.68 -8.13
CA LYS A 370 -9.38 5.41 -8.53
C LYS A 370 -8.40 4.25 -8.32
N GLU A 371 -8.94 3.04 -8.32
CA GLU A 371 -8.17 1.80 -8.35
C GLU A 371 -7.13 1.84 -9.47
N LYS A 372 -5.89 1.46 -9.16
CA LYS A 372 -4.78 1.37 -10.12
C LYS A 372 -4.31 -0.06 -10.23
N THR A 373 -3.80 -0.42 -11.41
CA THR A 373 -3.23 -1.74 -11.66
C THR A 373 -1.70 -1.66 -11.56
N TYR A 374 -1.13 -2.53 -10.74
CA TYR A 374 0.30 -2.69 -10.52
C TYR A 374 0.69 -4.11 -10.92
N GLY A 375 1.25 -4.27 -12.12
CA GLY A 375 1.49 -5.59 -12.70
C GLY A 375 0.18 -6.36 -12.92
N SER A 376 0.04 -7.51 -12.25
CA SER A 376 -1.18 -8.33 -12.28
C SER A 376 -2.17 -8.02 -11.15
N LEU A 377 -1.81 -7.14 -10.22
CA LEU A 377 -2.61 -6.82 -9.05
C LEU A 377 -3.31 -5.48 -9.22
N LYS A 378 -4.47 -5.35 -8.58
CA LYS A 378 -5.17 -4.08 -8.44
C LYS A 378 -5.01 -3.57 -7.03
N GLY A 379 -4.90 -2.25 -6.87
CA GLY A 379 -4.68 -1.62 -5.58
C GLY A 379 -5.17 -0.19 -5.54
N TYR A 380 -5.18 0.35 -4.34
CA TYR A 380 -5.57 1.73 -4.06
C TYR A 380 -4.35 2.53 -3.63
N ASN A 381 -4.34 3.81 -3.96
CA ASN A 381 -3.33 4.74 -3.47
C ASN A 381 -3.81 5.34 -2.16
N TYR A 382 -2.97 5.29 -1.14
CA TYR A 382 -3.19 5.90 0.15
C TYR A 382 -2.11 6.97 0.38
N VAL A 383 -2.52 8.11 0.94
CA VAL A 383 -1.62 9.22 1.29
C VAL A 383 -1.87 9.64 2.73
N PHE A 384 -0.87 10.26 3.35
CA PHE A 384 -1.05 10.88 4.65
C PHE A 384 -2.14 11.94 4.61
N GLU A 385 -2.83 12.07 5.74
CA GLU A 385 -3.89 13.05 5.92
C GLU A 385 -3.39 14.48 5.72
N ASP A 386 -4.24 15.31 5.12
CA ASP A 386 -3.95 16.74 5.00
C ASP A 386 -3.77 17.32 6.40
N ASN A 387 -2.74 18.16 6.56
CA ASN A 387 -2.39 18.75 7.85
C ASN A 387 -2.05 17.71 8.93
N ALA A 388 -1.60 16.50 8.56
CA ALA A 388 -1.10 15.51 9.51
C ALA A 388 -0.12 16.14 10.52
N PHE A 389 0.83 16.94 10.04
CA PHE A 389 1.89 17.54 10.86
C PHE A 389 1.55 18.94 11.40
N ASP A 390 0.29 19.37 11.28
CA ASP A 390 -0.18 20.62 11.89
C ASP A 390 -0.14 20.54 13.42
N ASN A 391 0.11 21.67 14.07
CA ASN A 391 0.24 21.79 15.52
C ASN A 391 -1.08 22.08 16.25
N GLY A 392 -2.23 22.00 15.55
CA GLY A 392 -3.52 22.38 16.10
C GLY A 392 -4.06 23.72 15.61
N ALA A 393 -3.29 24.46 14.81
CA ALA A 393 -3.69 25.75 14.24
C ALA A 393 -4.77 25.58 13.16
N THR A 394 -4.63 24.57 12.31
CA THR A 394 -5.59 24.27 11.23
C THR A 394 -6.51 23.11 11.63
N ASN A 395 -5.94 22.06 12.23
CA ASN A 395 -6.68 20.88 12.64
C ASN A 395 -6.68 20.79 14.18
N GLU A 396 -7.77 21.22 14.81
CA GLU A 396 -7.86 21.26 16.28
C GLU A 396 -7.60 19.92 16.98
N ALA A 397 -7.86 18.80 16.31
CA ALA A 397 -7.57 17.47 16.86
C ALA A 397 -6.06 17.27 17.12
N ASN A 398 -5.19 17.96 16.37
CA ASN A 398 -3.75 17.87 16.51
C ASN A 398 -3.17 18.76 17.61
N LYS A 399 -3.99 19.52 18.35
CA LYS A 399 -3.53 20.33 19.50
C LYS A 399 -2.77 19.49 20.54
N CYS A 400 -3.08 18.20 20.69
CA CYS A 400 -2.36 17.30 21.59
C CYS A 400 -0.90 17.00 21.18
N PHE A 401 -0.49 17.30 19.94
CA PHE A 401 0.91 17.22 19.53
C PHE A 401 1.71 18.48 19.91
N CYS A 402 1.04 19.59 20.26
CA CYS A 402 1.68 20.82 20.69
C CYS A 402 1.98 20.77 22.20
N ARG A 403 3.26 20.84 22.56
CA ARG A 403 3.66 20.94 23.97
C ARG A 403 3.54 22.39 24.42
N LYS A 404 3.06 22.61 25.65
CA LYS A 404 2.75 23.94 26.23
C LYS A 404 3.90 24.97 26.18
N ASP A 405 5.14 24.51 26.09
CA ASP A 405 6.32 25.38 26.04
C ASP A 405 6.71 25.84 24.62
N TYR A 406 5.96 25.41 23.59
CA TYR A 406 6.29 25.60 22.17
C TYR A 406 5.11 26.15 21.36
N GLU A 407 4.25 26.98 21.95
CA GLU A 407 3.32 27.78 21.16
C GLU A 407 4.13 28.66 20.19
N PRO A 408 3.94 28.54 18.87
CA PRO A 408 4.50 29.51 17.96
C PRO A 408 3.77 30.83 18.17
N ASN A 409 4.52 31.86 18.60
CA ASN A 409 4.06 33.25 18.58
C ASN A 409 3.63 33.69 17.18
#